data_AF-A0A8D0PU22-F1
#
_entry.id   AF-A0A8D0PU22-F1
#
_cell.length_a   1.000
_cell.length_b   1.000
_cell.length_c   1.000
_cell.angle_alpha   90.00
_cell.angle_beta   90.00
_cell.angle_gamma   90.00
#
_symmetry.space_group_name_H-M   'P 1'
#
loop_
_entity.id
_entity.type
_entity.pdbx_description
1 polymer ?
#
loop_
_entity_poly.entity_id
_entity_poly.type
_entity_poly.pdbx_seq_one_letter_code
_entity_poly.pdbx_strand_id
1 'polypeptide(L)'
;MRYQKSGNNVRILSNNVLSHLVHCNSFSLKFLFQYCIFNLRLHVKKLYLTFFSYLLHYELFSPLPLLAIFLSSFRVPYEEIKMMILEVDETQLAESMIQNLIKHLPDQEQLNSLSQFKNDYNNLCEPEQFAVVMSNVKRLRPRLSAILFKLQFEEQVNNIKPDIMAVSTACEEIKKSRSFSKLLELVLLMGNYMNAGSRNAQTFGFNLSSLCKLKDTRSADQKTTLLHFLVEICEEKYPDILNFVDDLEHLDKASKVSVETLEKNLKQMGRQLQQLEKDLKIFPPPEDLHDKFVTKIFVISAKEQHEKLSKLHENMDKSYQSIMQYYAIDMKKVSVEDFLTDLNNFRTMFMQAKKENFKKREAEEKEKRARIAKELAEKERLERQQKKKRLLEMKTEGDETGVMDSLLEALQSGAAFRDRRKRTPKPKDIRQSLSPMSQRPVLKVCNHGNKPYS
;
A
#
# COMPACT_ATOMS: atom_id res chain seq x y z
N MET A 1 7.41 118.28 39.72
CA MET A 1 6.12 119.01 39.67
C MET A 1 4.98 118.01 39.55
N ARG A 2 3.96 118.14 40.41
CA ARG A 2 2.58 117.58 40.35
C ARG A 2 2.49 116.02 40.31
N TYR A 3 2.35 115.28 41.42
CA TYR A 3 1.24 115.22 42.41
C TYR A 3 -0.13 115.10 41.71
N GLN A 4 -0.83 113.95 41.73
CA GLN A 4 -1.81 113.47 42.72
C GLN A 4 -2.62 112.35 41.99
N LYS A 5 -3.36 111.40 42.56
CA LYS A 5 -3.84 111.07 43.92
C LYS A 5 -4.54 109.70 43.84
N SER A 6 -4.66 109.07 45.01
CA SER A 6 -5.78 108.20 45.43
C SER A 6 -5.89 106.83 44.75
N GLY A 7 -5.91 105.69 45.44
CA GLY A 7 -6.27 105.48 46.85
C GLY A 7 -7.33 104.40 46.94
N ASN A 8 -6.92 103.20 47.35
CA ASN A 8 -7.69 102.24 48.16
C ASN A 8 -9.09 101.77 47.67
N ASN A 9 -9.14 101.05 46.54
CA ASN A 9 -10.25 100.11 46.27
C ASN A 9 -9.86 98.80 45.55
N VAL A 10 -8.56 98.47 45.45
CA VAL A 10 -8.06 97.39 44.57
C VAL A 10 -7.63 96.12 45.31
N ARG A 11 -7.68 96.08 46.66
CA ARG A 11 -7.05 95.01 47.44
C ARG A 11 -7.87 93.76 47.74
N ILE A 12 -9.18 93.72 47.43
CA ILE A 12 -10.02 92.55 47.79
C ILE A 12 -10.53 91.77 46.57
N LEU A 13 -10.54 92.36 45.36
CA LEU A 13 -10.98 91.67 44.13
C LEU A 13 -9.84 91.09 43.27
N SER A 14 -8.58 91.39 43.57
CA SER A 14 -7.43 90.95 42.74
C SER A 14 -6.94 89.52 43.05
N ASN A 15 -7.12 89.02 44.28
CA ASN A 15 -6.57 87.72 44.65
C ASN A 15 -7.37 86.51 44.13
N ASN A 16 -8.70 86.62 43.99
CA ASN A 16 -9.51 85.50 43.47
C ASN A 16 -9.45 85.37 41.94
N VAL A 17 -9.26 86.48 41.21
CA VAL A 17 -9.20 86.48 39.74
C VAL A 17 -7.81 86.04 39.23
N LEU A 18 -6.73 86.43 39.91
CA LEU A 18 -5.38 85.95 39.57
C LEU A 18 -5.19 84.45 39.85
N SER A 19 -5.76 83.92 40.93
CA SER A 19 -5.69 82.49 41.25
C SER A 19 -6.35 81.63 40.17
N HIS A 20 -7.54 82.04 39.68
CA HIS A 20 -8.25 81.34 38.61
C HIS A 20 -7.58 81.45 37.22
N LEU A 21 -6.98 82.61 36.89
CA LEU A 21 -6.28 82.80 35.61
C LEU A 21 -4.92 82.07 35.53
N VAL A 22 -4.20 81.96 36.64
CA VAL A 22 -2.94 81.18 36.71
C VAL A 22 -3.22 79.67 36.68
N HIS A 23 -4.33 79.22 37.28
CA HIS A 23 -4.75 77.81 37.18
C HIS A 23 -5.20 77.43 35.77
N CYS A 24 -5.99 78.26 35.07
CA CYS A 24 -6.45 77.97 33.71
C CYS A 24 -5.33 77.91 32.66
N ASN A 25 -4.35 78.83 32.71
CA ASN A 25 -3.24 78.83 31.76
C ASN A 25 -2.23 77.70 32.01
N SER A 26 -2.01 77.30 33.27
CA SER A 26 -1.16 76.15 33.59
C SER A 26 -1.79 74.82 33.16
N PHE A 27 -3.11 74.68 33.29
CA PHE A 27 -3.81 73.44 32.91
C PHE A 27 -3.81 73.23 31.39
N SER A 28 -4.05 74.28 30.60
CA SER A 28 -4.10 74.20 29.13
C SER A 28 -2.73 73.94 28.50
N LEU A 29 -1.66 74.59 29.02
CA LEU A 29 -0.29 74.33 28.57
C LEU A 29 0.19 72.91 28.94
N LYS A 30 -0.14 72.44 30.14
CA LYS A 30 0.14 71.06 30.56
C LYS A 30 -0.58 70.06 29.66
N PHE A 31 -1.83 70.32 29.28
CA PHE A 31 -2.59 69.43 28.39
C PHE A 31 -2.02 69.39 26.97
N LEU A 32 -1.62 70.53 26.40
CA LEU A 32 -0.96 70.60 25.09
C LEU A 32 0.42 69.93 25.10
N PHE A 33 1.20 70.10 26.17
CA PHE A 33 2.50 69.44 26.31
C PHE A 33 2.35 67.92 26.48
N GLN A 34 1.37 67.49 27.29
CA GLN A 34 1.03 66.08 27.45
C GLN A 34 0.52 65.46 26.13
N TYR A 35 -0.28 66.20 25.36
CA TYR A 35 -0.81 65.78 24.06
C TYR A 35 0.28 65.68 22.98
N CYS A 36 1.21 66.63 22.94
CA CYS A 36 2.38 66.57 22.06
C CYS A 36 3.33 65.43 22.45
N ILE A 37 3.61 65.22 23.74
CA ILE A 37 4.40 64.07 24.21
C ILE A 37 3.68 62.76 23.93
N PHE A 38 2.36 62.71 24.09
CA PHE A 38 1.56 61.52 23.78
C PHE A 38 1.59 61.19 22.29
N ASN A 39 1.41 62.18 21.41
CA ASN A 39 1.51 62.01 19.97
C ASN A 39 2.94 61.67 19.52
N LEU A 40 3.97 62.29 20.10
CA LEU A 40 5.37 61.95 19.81
C LEU A 40 5.69 60.52 20.28
N ARG A 41 5.22 60.11 21.47
CA ARG A 41 5.32 58.72 21.94
C ARG A 41 4.53 57.76 21.07
N LEU A 42 3.35 58.14 20.57
CA LEU A 42 2.58 57.31 19.65
C LEU A 42 3.30 57.18 18.32
N HIS A 43 3.88 58.26 17.80
CA HIS A 43 4.57 58.23 16.52
C HIS A 43 5.88 57.47 16.60
N VAL A 44 6.64 57.63 17.69
CA VAL A 44 7.82 56.81 18.01
C VAL A 44 7.43 55.36 18.21
N LYS A 45 6.36 55.05 18.95
CA LYS A 45 5.84 53.67 19.08
C LYS A 45 5.39 53.11 17.74
N LYS A 46 4.77 53.90 16.86
CA LYS A 46 4.32 53.47 15.53
C LYS A 46 5.52 53.21 14.62
N LEU A 47 6.53 54.07 14.66
CA LEU A 47 7.83 53.89 14.00
C LEU A 47 8.55 52.65 14.53
N TYR A 48 8.58 52.46 15.85
CA TYR A 48 9.16 51.27 16.48
C TYR A 48 8.37 50.02 16.11
N LEU A 49 7.04 50.06 16.08
CA LEU A 49 6.19 48.94 15.67
C LEU A 49 6.31 48.66 14.17
N THR A 50 6.46 49.66 13.30
CA THR A 50 6.72 49.43 11.87
C THR A 50 8.13 48.95 11.63
N PHE A 51 9.12 49.46 12.37
CA PHE A 51 10.52 49.04 12.27
C PHE A 51 10.71 47.64 12.84
N PHE A 52 10.10 47.34 14.00
CA PHE A 52 10.08 46.02 14.63
C PHE A 52 9.20 45.05 13.85
N SER A 53 8.12 45.49 13.20
CA SER A 53 7.37 44.68 12.24
C SER A 53 8.19 44.41 10.99
N TYR A 54 8.94 45.39 10.45
CA TYR A 54 9.89 45.16 9.36
C TYR A 54 11.04 44.23 9.77
N LEU A 55 11.57 44.39 11.00
CA LEU A 55 12.61 43.53 11.57
C LEU A 55 12.09 42.11 11.79
N LEU A 56 10.88 41.95 12.35
CA LEU A 56 10.20 40.66 12.43
C LEU A 56 9.88 40.10 11.04
N HIS A 57 9.50 40.92 10.07
CA HIS A 57 9.25 40.45 8.70
C HIS A 57 10.53 39.96 8.03
N TYR A 58 11.68 40.59 8.33
CA TYR A 58 13.00 40.16 7.85
C TYR A 58 13.55 38.93 8.60
N GLU A 59 13.38 38.84 9.92
CA GLU A 59 13.83 37.70 10.73
C GLU A 59 12.91 36.47 10.62
N LEU A 60 11.59 36.66 10.48
CA LEU A 60 10.59 35.58 10.53
C LEU A 60 10.20 35.05 9.14
N PHE A 61 10.47 35.79 8.06
CA PHE A 61 10.16 35.40 6.67
C PHE A 61 11.41 35.01 5.86
N SER A 62 12.62 35.24 6.40
CA SER A 62 13.83 34.63 5.86
C SER A 62 13.86 33.15 6.25
N PRO A 63 14.41 32.24 5.42
CA PRO A 63 14.45 30.81 5.74
C PRO A 63 15.37 30.46 6.93
N LEU A 64 16.03 31.46 7.53
CA LEU A 64 17.07 31.35 8.55
C LEU A 64 16.59 30.67 9.86
N PRO A 65 15.38 30.92 10.42
CA PRO A 65 14.94 30.23 11.64
C PRO A 65 14.67 28.73 11.44
N LEU A 66 14.10 28.34 10.31
CA LEU A 66 13.87 26.93 9.97
C LEU A 66 15.19 26.21 9.68
N LEU A 67 16.13 26.93 9.05
CA LEU A 67 17.49 26.45 8.85
C LEU A 67 18.22 26.25 10.18
N ALA A 68 18.04 27.14 11.17
CA ALA A 68 18.59 26.98 12.52
C ALA A 68 18.11 25.68 13.19
N ILE A 69 16.81 25.41 13.14
CA ILE A 69 16.21 24.19 13.70
C ILE A 69 16.81 22.95 13.01
N PHE A 70 16.88 22.97 11.67
CA PHE A 70 17.48 21.88 10.91
C PHE A 70 18.95 21.64 11.29
N LEU A 71 19.79 22.69 11.31
CA LEU A 71 21.21 22.60 11.64
C LEU A 71 21.43 22.10 13.08
N SER A 72 20.60 22.53 14.03
CA SER A 72 20.66 22.09 15.43
C SER A 72 20.42 20.58 15.60
N SER A 73 19.62 19.98 14.70
CA SER A 73 19.32 18.55 14.70
C SER A 73 20.43 17.71 14.06
N PHE A 74 21.17 18.27 13.11
CA PHE A 74 22.16 17.55 12.31
C PHE A 74 23.54 17.49 13.00
N ARG A 75 23.92 18.53 13.78
CA ARG A 75 25.15 18.58 14.61
C ARG A 75 26.45 18.19 13.89
N VAL A 76 26.54 18.45 12.59
CA VAL A 76 27.76 18.27 11.79
C VAL A 76 28.40 19.65 11.52
N PRO A 77 29.74 19.77 11.58
CA PRO A 77 30.44 20.98 11.19
C PRO A 77 30.06 21.44 9.77
N TYR A 78 29.83 22.75 9.59
CA TYR A 78 29.35 23.28 8.30
C TYR A 78 30.33 23.03 7.15
N GLU A 79 31.64 23.05 7.42
CA GLU A 79 32.65 22.72 6.42
C GLU A 79 32.56 21.26 6.00
N GLU A 80 32.28 20.35 6.95
CA GLU A 80 32.08 18.93 6.64
C GLU A 80 30.84 18.71 5.76
N ILE A 81 29.75 19.46 6.00
CA ILE A 81 28.56 19.43 5.12
C ILE A 81 28.92 19.89 3.70
N LYS A 82 29.67 20.99 3.56
CA LYS A 82 30.17 21.47 2.26
C LYS A 82 31.00 20.39 1.57
N MET A 83 31.89 19.74 2.32
CA MET A 83 32.76 18.69 1.80
C MET A 83 31.97 17.46 1.33
N MET A 84 30.99 16.99 2.10
CA MET A 84 30.09 15.91 1.70
C MET A 84 29.39 16.23 0.36
N ILE A 85 28.94 17.47 0.17
CA ILE A 85 28.27 17.94 -1.06
C ILE A 85 29.23 18.04 -2.25
N LEU A 86 30.44 18.56 -2.04
CA LEU A 86 31.46 18.66 -3.09
C LEU A 86 31.94 17.26 -3.53
N GLU A 87 32.14 16.38 -2.55
CA GLU A 87 32.61 15.01 -2.79
C GLU A 87 31.49 14.04 -3.19
N VAL A 88 30.22 14.43 -3.12
CA VAL A 88 29.06 13.55 -3.37
C VAL A 88 29.22 12.24 -2.57
N ASP A 89 29.33 12.36 -1.25
CA ASP A 89 29.47 11.20 -0.37
C ASP A 89 28.10 10.55 -0.09
N GLU A 90 27.79 9.49 -0.83
CA GLU A 90 26.54 8.73 -0.71
C GLU A 90 26.38 8.02 0.64
N THR A 91 27.44 7.85 1.43
CA THR A 91 27.36 7.19 2.74
C THR A 91 26.89 8.11 3.85
N GLN A 92 27.15 9.42 3.70
CA GLN A 92 26.80 10.45 4.69
C GLN A 92 25.60 11.30 4.25
N LEU A 93 25.37 11.43 2.94
CA LEU A 93 24.26 12.22 2.41
C LEU A 93 22.96 11.41 2.39
N ALA A 94 22.13 11.59 3.41
CA ALA A 94 20.77 11.06 3.43
C ALA A 94 19.83 11.88 2.51
N GLU A 95 18.85 11.22 1.89
CA GLU A 95 17.86 11.88 1.03
C GLU A 95 17.11 13.01 1.75
N SER A 96 16.64 12.75 2.98
CA SER A 96 15.91 13.71 3.80
C SER A 96 16.75 14.94 4.15
N MET A 97 18.06 14.76 4.32
CA MET A 97 19.01 15.85 4.55
C MET A 97 19.05 16.78 3.33
N ILE A 98 19.23 16.22 2.13
CA ILE A 98 19.29 17.01 0.90
C ILE A 98 17.95 17.71 0.60
N GLN A 99 16.82 17.04 0.85
CA GLN A 99 15.49 17.66 0.70
C GLN A 99 15.31 18.87 1.62
N ASN A 100 15.69 18.72 2.89
CA ASN A 100 15.62 19.82 3.85
C ASN A 100 16.58 20.96 3.48
N LEU A 101 17.79 20.64 3.01
CA LEU A 101 18.71 21.63 2.47
C LEU A 101 18.07 22.40 1.31
N ILE A 102 17.55 21.73 0.28
CA ILE A 102 16.91 22.41 -0.87
C ILE A 102 15.75 23.31 -0.43
N LYS A 103 14.95 22.85 0.55
CA LYS A 103 13.76 23.55 1.05
C LYS A 103 14.09 24.77 1.90
N HIS A 104 15.13 24.70 2.72
CA HIS A 104 15.48 25.73 3.70
C HIS A 104 16.71 26.57 3.33
N LEU A 105 17.38 26.27 2.21
CA LEU A 105 18.49 27.08 1.72
C LEU A 105 18.01 28.49 1.33
N PRO A 106 18.72 29.55 1.77
CA PRO A 106 18.54 30.90 1.23
C PRO A 106 18.73 30.95 -0.29
N ASP A 107 18.12 31.93 -0.92
CA ASP A 107 18.26 32.13 -2.36
C ASP A 107 19.66 32.58 -2.73
N GLN A 108 20.05 32.38 -4.00
CA GLN A 108 21.41 32.66 -4.45
C GLN A 108 21.81 34.12 -4.22
N GLU A 109 20.88 35.07 -4.36
CA GLU A 109 21.12 36.49 -4.06
C GLU A 109 21.42 36.72 -2.58
N GLN A 110 20.69 36.06 -1.68
CA GLN A 110 20.91 36.14 -0.24
C GLN A 110 22.25 35.51 0.15
N LEU A 111 22.58 34.35 -0.42
CA LEU A 111 23.88 33.70 -0.23
C LEU A 111 25.03 34.60 -0.69
N ASN A 112 24.87 35.29 -1.82
CA ASN A 112 25.88 36.22 -2.33
C ASN A 112 26.06 37.44 -1.41
N SER A 113 24.98 38.00 -0.89
CA SER A 113 25.04 39.10 0.08
C SER A 113 25.72 38.67 1.39
N LEU A 114 25.37 37.49 1.91
CA LEU A 114 25.98 36.95 3.13
C LEU A 114 27.47 36.64 2.94
N SER A 115 27.89 36.25 1.74
CA SER A 115 29.30 35.98 1.42
C SER A 115 30.23 37.19 1.62
N GLN A 116 29.70 38.42 1.69
CA GLN A 116 30.47 39.64 1.94
C GLN A 116 30.92 39.76 3.41
N PHE A 117 30.23 39.08 4.33
CA PHE A 117 30.50 39.13 5.78
C PHE A 117 31.51 38.08 6.25
N LYS A 118 32.29 37.47 5.33
CA LYS A 118 33.31 36.45 5.65
C LYS A 118 34.33 36.90 6.69
N ASN A 119 34.67 38.19 6.71
CA ASN A 119 35.66 38.73 7.66
C ASN A 119 35.10 38.85 9.09
N ASP A 120 33.77 38.88 9.25
CA ASP A 120 33.06 38.97 10.52
C ASP A 120 32.38 37.64 10.90
N TYR A 121 32.84 36.52 10.35
CA TYR A 121 32.23 35.20 10.49
C TYR A 121 31.86 34.82 11.94
N ASN A 122 32.77 35.05 12.90
CA ASN A 122 32.57 34.69 14.30
C ASN A 122 31.48 35.52 15.02
N ASN A 123 31.07 36.65 14.43
CA ASN A 123 30.04 37.54 14.96
C ASN A 123 28.64 37.26 14.37
N LEU A 124 28.56 36.37 13.37
CA LEU A 124 27.30 35.98 12.71
C LEU A 124 26.54 34.92 13.52
N CYS A 125 25.22 34.84 13.34
CA CYS A 125 24.44 33.76 13.94
C CYS A 125 24.65 32.41 13.20
N GLU A 126 24.37 31.28 13.85
CA GLU A 126 24.60 29.93 13.30
C GLU A 126 24.07 29.73 11.85
N PRO A 127 22.82 30.13 11.50
CA PRO A 127 22.32 30.01 10.12
C PRO A 127 23.07 30.87 9.10
N GLU A 128 23.54 32.05 9.50
CA GLU A 128 24.33 32.94 8.65
C GLU A 128 25.75 32.39 8.45
N GLN A 129 26.36 31.86 9.51
CA GLN A 129 27.65 31.16 9.41
C GLN A 129 27.57 29.99 8.43
N PHE A 130 26.51 29.17 8.51
CA PHE A 130 26.27 28.11 7.55
C PHE A 130 26.09 28.64 6.11
N ALA A 131 25.29 29.70 5.94
CA ALA A 131 25.07 30.32 4.63
C ALA A 131 26.37 30.88 4.02
N VAL A 132 27.26 31.46 4.82
CA VAL A 132 28.59 31.92 4.39
C VAL A 132 29.44 30.77 3.88
N VAL A 133 29.50 29.65 4.61
CA VAL A 133 30.23 28.44 4.18
C VAL A 133 29.68 27.92 2.85
N MET A 134 28.35 27.79 2.77
CA MET A 134 27.64 27.30 1.59
C MET A 134 27.73 28.23 0.38
N SER A 135 27.88 29.54 0.58
CA SER A 135 28.06 30.51 -0.52
C SER A 135 29.32 30.25 -1.35
N ASN A 136 30.31 29.54 -0.79
CA ASN A 136 31.52 29.13 -1.51
C ASN A 136 31.26 28.01 -2.52
N VAL A 137 30.15 27.28 -2.39
CA VAL A 137 29.80 26.19 -3.31
C VAL A 137 29.18 26.76 -4.57
N LYS A 138 29.89 26.66 -5.69
CA LYS A 138 29.37 27.09 -7.01
C LYS A 138 28.16 26.23 -7.39
N ARG A 139 27.12 26.91 -7.90
CA ARG A 139 25.88 26.29 -8.40
C ARG A 139 25.25 25.34 -7.37
N LEU A 140 25.17 25.77 -6.12
CA LEU A 140 24.71 24.95 -4.99
C LEU A 140 23.32 24.33 -5.20
N ARG A 141 22.31 25.11 -5.65
CA ARG A 141 20.96 24.57 -5.89
C ARG A 141 20.94 23.45 -6.95
N PRO A 142 21.46 23.65 -8.19
CA PRO A 142 21.60 22.56 -9.16
C PRO A 142 22.36 21.34 -8.63
N ARG A 143 23.43 21.55 -7.85
CA ARG A 143 24.22 20.48 -7.24
C ARG A 143 23.38 19.65 -6.27
N LEU A 144 22.66 20.29 -5.36
CA LEU A 144 21.77 19.62 -4.41
C LEU A 144 20.65 18.86 -5.14
N SER A 145 20.02 19.45 -6.15
CA SER A 145 18.98 18.78 -6.95
C SER A 145 19.51 17.55 -7.68
N ALA A 146 20.74 17.62 -8.22
CA ALA A 146 21.40 16.50 -8.87
C ALA A 146 21.75 15.36 -7.90
N ILE A 147 22.24 15.70 -6.70
CA ILE A 147 22.52 14.73 -5.64
C ILE A 147 21.22 14.07 -5.18
N LEU A 148 20.16 14.85 -4.93
CA LEU A 148 18.85 14.30 -4.55
C LEU A 148 18.35 13.30 -5.59
N PHE A 149 18.41 13.69 -6.87
CA PHE A 149 18.02 12.83 -7.96
C PHE A 149 18.85 11.54 -8.00
N LYS A 150 20.16 11.62 -7.77
CA LYS A 150 21.05 10.44 -7.66
C LYS A 150 20.63 9.48 -6.56
N LEU A 151 20.33 10.00 -5.36
CA LEU A 151 19.91 9.19 -4.21
C LEU A 151 18.55 8.51 -4.46
N GLN A 152 17.63 9.18 -5.15
CA GLN A 152 16.28 8.66 -5.42
C GLN A 152 16.18 7.77 -6.66
N PHE A 153 17.15 7.83 -7.57
CA PHE A 153 17.00 7.24 -8.90
C PHE A 153 16.79 5.73 -8.88
N GLU A 154 17.59 5.01 -8.10
CA GLU A 154 17.49 3.55 -8.02
C GLU A 154 16.12 3.12 -7.48
N GLU A 155 15.63 3.79 -6.44
CA GLU A 155 14.29 3.54 -5.90
C GLU A 155 13.20 3.83 -6.96
N GLN A 156 13.29 4.95 -7.67
CA GLN A 156 12.33 5.26 -8.74
C GLN A 156 12.32 4.18 -9.84
N VAL A 157 13.50 3.68 -10.24
CA VAL A 157 13.60 2.57 -11.20
C VAL A 157 12.98 1.28 -10.63
N ASN A 158 13.27 0.97 -9.38
CA ASN A 158 12.76 -0.22 -8.69
C ASN A 158 11.25 -0.16 -8.42
N ASN A 159 10.65 1.03 -8.40
CA ASN A 159 9.21 1.21 -8.30
C ASN A 159 8.52 1.09 -9.67
N ILE A 160 9.13 1.63 -10.74
CA ILE A 160 8.52 1.65 -12.09
C ILE A 160 8.67 0.30 -12.80
N LYS A 161 9.84 -0.34 -12.71
CA LYS A 161 10.17 -1.53 -13.50
C LYS A 161 9.26 -2.74 -13.21
N PRO A 162 8.97 -3.11 -11.95
CA PRO A 162 8.11 -4.26 -11.65
C PRO A 162 6.69 -4.08 -12.19
N ASP A 163 6.16 -2.85 -12.16
CA ASP A 163 4.82 -2.54 -12.66
C ASP A 163 4.75 -2.73 -14.18
N ILE A 164 5.75 -2.23 -14.93
CA ILE A 164 5.86 -2.48 -16.39
C ILE A 164 5.91 -3.99 -16.66
N MET A 165 6.72 -4.72 -15.90
CA MET A 165 6.87 -6.16 -16.08
C MET A 165 5.56 -6.90 -15.77
N ALA A 166 4.87 -6.58 -14.68
CA ALA A 166 3.62 -7.20 -14.30
C ALA A 166 2.55 -7.05 -15.40
N VAL A 167 2.38 -5.84 -15.94
CA VAL A 167 1.43 -5.58 -17.02
C VAL A 167 1.84 -6.28 -18.31
N SER A 168 3.11 -6.18 -18.72
CA SER A 168 3.59 -6.82 -19.95
C SER A 168 3.44 -8.34 -19.91
N THR A 169 3.82 -8.96 -18.78
CA THR A 169 3.69 -10.41 -18.59
C THR A 169 2.23 -10.84 -18.57
N ALA A 170 1.35 -10.13 -17.86
CA ALA A 170 -0.08 -10.43 -17.88
C ALA A 170 -0.67 -10.32 -19.31
N CYS A 171 -0.31 -9.31 -20.09
CA CYS A 171 -0.77 -9.19 -21.48
C CYS A 171 -0.33 -10.39 -22.34
N GLU A 172 0.91 -10.85 -22.17
CA GLU A 172 1.45 -12.00 -22.88
C GLU A 172 0.77 -13.30 -22.47
N GLU A 173 0.56 -13.50 -21.17
CA GLU A 173 -0.15 -14.63 -20.57
C GLU A 173 -1.58 -14.74 -21.12
N ILE A 174 -2.35 -13.64 -21.07
CA ILE A 174 -3.74 -13.60 -21.57
C ILE A 174 -3.78 -14.00 -23.04
N LYS A 175 -2.87 -13.46 -23.86
CA LYS A 175 -2.87 -13.71 -25.31
C LYS A 175 -2.41 -15.13 -25.66
N LYS A 176 -1.51 -15.73 -24.88
CA LYS A 176 -0.92 -17.05 -25.17
C LYS A 176 -1.66 -18.21 -24.49
N SER A 177 -2.47 -17.94 -23.47
CA SER A 177 -3.17 -18.99 -22.71
C SER A 177 -4.21 -19.70 -23.58
N ARG A 178 -3.88 -20.92 -23.99
CA ARG A 178 -4.79 -21.79 -24.75
C ARG A 178 -5.96 -22.27 -23.89
N SER A 179 -5.72 -22.49 -22.60
CA SER A 179 -6.75 -22.90 -21.65
C SER A 179 -7.80 -21.79 -21.49
N PHE A 180 -7.38 -20.52 -21.42
CA PHE A 180 -8.29 -19.37 -21.44
C PHE A 180 -9.05 -19.26 -22.76
N SER A 181 -8.41 -19.44 -23.92
CA SER A 181 -9.12 -19.45 -25.21
C SER A 181 -10.23 -20.52 -25.25
N LYS A 182 -9.95 -21.74 -24.81
CA LYS A 182 -10.95 -22.82 -24.72
C LYS A 182 -12.09 -22.50 -23.74
N LEU A 183 -11.78 -21.83 -22.63
CA LEU A 183 -12.81 -21.34 -21.70
C LEU A 183 -13.78 -20.39 -22.41
N LEU A 184 -13.27 -19.45 -23.21
CA LEU A 184 -14.09 -18.50 -23.97
C LEU A 184 -14.96 -19.20 -25.01
N GLU A 185 -14.43 -20.21 -25.70
CA GLU A 185 -15.20 -21.05 -26.64
C GLU A 185 -16.35 -21.79 -25.93
N LEU A 186 -16.08 -22.35 -24.76
CA LEU A 186 -17.10 -23.05 -23.96
C LEU A 186 -18.18 -22.07 -23.48
N VAL A 187 -17.80 -20.89 -23.01
CA VAL A 187 -18.74 -19.84 -22.62
C VAL A 187 -19.60 -19.39 -23.81
N LEU A 188 -18.99 -19.22 -24.99
CA LEU A 188 -19.71 -18.86 -26.21
C LEU A 188 -20.72 -19.95 -26.60
N LEU A 189 -20.32 -21.22 -26.54
CA LEU A 189 -21.19 -22.36 -26.83
C LEU A 189 -22.40 -22.39 -25.89
N MET A 190 -22.16 -22.26 -24.59
CA MET A 190 -23.23 -22.22 -23.57
C MET A 190 -24.16 -21.02 -23.80
N GLY A 191 -23.60 -19.84 -24.04
CA GLY A 191 -24.35 -18.62 -24.31
C GLY A 191 -25.23 -18.74 -25.56
N ASN A 192 -24.71 -19.30 -26.66
CA ASN A 192 -25.47 -19.50 -27.89
C ASN A 192 -26.59 -20.52 -27.73
N TYR A 193 -26.36 -21.59 -26.95
CA TYR A 193 -27.40 -22.58 -26.65
C TYR A 193 -28.52 -21.97 -25.80
N MET A 194 -28.17 -21.26 -24.72
CA MET A 194 -29.14 -20.66 -23.80
C MET A 194 -29.94 -19.51 -24.42
N ASN A 195 -29.32 -18.76 -25.35
CA ASN A 195 -29.96 -17.63 -26.03
C ASN A 195 -30.66 -18.02 -27.34
N ALA A 196 -30.85 -19.32 -27.61
CA ALA A 196 -31.54 -19.78 -28.81
C ALA A 196 -32.93 -19.15 -28.94
N GLY A 197 -33.24 -18.61 -30.13
CA GLY A 197 -34.51 -17.91 -30.41
C GLY A 197 -34.57 -16.45 -29.92
N SER A 198 -33.53 -15.93 -29.28
CA SER A 198 -33.42 -14.50 -28.93
C SER A 198 -32.60 -13.71 -29.96
N ARG A 199 -32.58 -12.38 -29.82
CA ARG A 199 -31.70 -11.49 -30.61
C ARG A 199 -30.20 -11.83 -30.46
N ASN A 200 -29.81 -12.48 -29.36
CA ASN A 200 -28.44 -12.87 -29.07
C ASN A 200 -28.15 -14.34 -29.44
N ALA A 201 -29.01 -14.99 -30.22
CA ALA A 201 -28.75 -16.31 -30.75
C ALA A 201 -27.63 -16.27 -31.82
N GLN A 202 -26.84 -17.33 -31.92
CA GLN A 202 -25.79 -17.53 -32.94
C GLN A 202 -24.80 -16.35 -33.07
N THR A 203 -24.37 -15.81 -31.93
CA THR A 203 -23.30 -14.82 -31.89
C THR A 203 -21.94 -15.48 -32.15
N PHE A 204 -21.04 -14.74 -32.81
CA PHE A 204 -19.66 -15.19 -33.06
C PHE A 204 -18.70 -14.86 -31.91
N GLY A 205 -19.13 -14.04 -30.96
CA GLY A 205 -18.32 -13.60 -29.84
C GLY A 205 -19.12 -12.75 -28.87
N PHE A 206 -18.52 -12.49 -27.71
CA PHE A 206 -19.09 -11.67 -26.65
C PHE A 206 -18.00 -10.77 -26.07
N ASN A 207 -18.41 -9.67 -25.44
CA ASN A 207 -17.46 -8.79 -24.74
C ASN A 207 -16.99 -9.45 -23.45
N LEU A 208 -15.68 -9.48 -23.19
CA LEU A 208 -15.07 -10.14 -22.02
C LEU A 208 -15.60 -9.65 -20.66
N SER A 209 -16.08 -8.41 -20.55
CA SER A 209 -16.78 -7.91 -19.34
C SER A 209 -18.02 -8.75 -18.97
N SER A 210 -18.56 -9.53 -19.91
CA SER A 210 -19.70 -10.44 -19.69
C SER A 210 -19.32 -11.67 -18.85
N LEU A 211 -18.04 -12.02 -18.76
CA LEU A 211 -17.56 -13.12 -17.91
C LEU A 211 -17.94 -12.91 -16.44
N CYS A 212 -17.82 -11.68 -15.95
CA CYS A 212 -18.23 -11.29 -14.60
C CYS A 212 -19.74 -11.44 -14.35
N LYS A 213 -20.57 -11.53 -15.40
CA LYS A 213 -22.03 -11.65 -15.32
C LYS A 213 -22.51 -13.10 -15.24
N LEU A 214 -21.63 -14.08 -15.45
CA LEU A 214 -21.99 -15.51 -15.38
C LEU A 214 -22.45 -15.93 -13.97
N LYS A 215 -22.06 -15.20 -12.92
CA LYS A 215 -22.57 -15.42 -11.56
C LYS A 215 -24.03 -14.98 -11.38
N ASP A 216 -24.53 -14.09 -12.23
CA ASP A 216 -25.85 -13.48 -12.06
C ASP A 216 -26.96 -14.34 -12.67
N THR A 217 -26.61 -15.19 -13.65
CA THR A 217 -27.54 -16.18 -14.22
C THR A 217 -27.65 -17.38 -13.31
N ARG A 218 -28.86 -17.68 -12.83
CA ARG A 218 -29.14 -18.78 -11.87
C ARG A 218 -29.98 -19.88 -12.49
N SER A 219 -29.83 -21.09 -11.96
CA SER A 219 -30.74 -22.21 -12.21
C SER A 219 -32.16 -21.91 -11.71
N ALA A 220 -33.16 -22.64 -12.21
CA ALA A 220 -34.56 -22.45 -11.81
C ALA A 220 -34.81 -22.62 -10.30
N ASP A 221 -34.01 -23.46 -9.64
CA ASP A 221 -34.05 -23.66 -8.19
C ASP A 221 -33.25 -22.63 -7.38
N GLN A 222 -32.61 -21.66 -8.07
CA GLN A 222 -31.75 -20.61 -7.53
C GLN A 222 -30.52 -21.08 -6.74
N LYS A 223 -30.23 -22.39 -6.72
CA LYS A 223 -29.14 -22.98 -5.92
C LYS A 223 -27.77 -22.87 -6.58
N THR A 224 -27.72 -22.81 -7.91
CA THR A 224 -26.48 -22.76 -8.67
C THR A 224 -26.51 -21.64 -9.69
N THR A 225 -25.33 -21.11 -10.02
CA THR A 225 -25.18 -20.09 -11.06
C THR A 225 -24.60 -20.72 -12.33
N LEU A 226 -24.71 -20.04 -13.46
CA LEU A 226 -24.07 -20.48 -14.70
C LEU A 226 -22.55 -20.59 -14.54
N LEU A 227 -21.93 -19.74 -13.73
CA LEU A 227 -20.51 -19.86 -13.37
C LEU A 227 -20.20 -21.18 -12.64
N HIS A 228 -21.03 -21.59 -11.66
CA HIS A 228 -20.84 -22.87 -10.96
C HIS A 228 -20.96 -24.05 -11.93
N PHE A 229 -21.95 -24.01 -12.82
CA PHE A 229 -22.15 -25.03 -13.83
C PHE A 229 -20.98 -25.09 -14.84
N LEU A 230 -20.47 -23.93 -15.28
CA LEU A 230 -19.28 -23.85 -16.14
C LEU A 230 -18.07 -24.52 -15.47
N VAL A 231 -17.81 -24.20 -14.20
CA VAL A 231 -16.70 -24.79 -13.44
C VAL A 231 -16.86 -26.31 -13.33
N GLU A 232 -18.06 -26.80 -13.02
CA GLU A 232 -18.37 -28.23 -12.94
C GLU A 232 -18.10 -28.94 -14.27
N ILE A 233 -18.55 -28.38 -15.39
CA ILE A 233 -18.26 -28.92 -16.73
C ILE A 233 -16.76 -28.92 -17.04
N CYS A 234 -16.02 -27.88 -16.63
CA CYS A 234 -14.57 -27.86 -16.77
C CYS A 234 -13.91 -28.96 -15.93
N GLU A 235 -14.36 -29.18 -14.68
CA GLU A 235 -13.81 -30.24 -13.82
C GLU A 235 -14.09 -31.65 -14.36
N GLU A 236 -15.27 -31.88 -14.96
CA GLU A 236 -15.68 -33.22 -15.40
C GLU A 236 -15.23 -33.57 -16.83
N LYS A 237 -15.28 -32.61 -17.76
CA LYS A 237 -15.11 -32.87 -19.20
C LYS A 237 -13.87 -32.24 -19.80
N TYR A 238 -13.45 -31.09 -19.28
CA TYR A 238 -12.37 -30.28 -19.87
C TYR A 238 -11.36 -29.81 -18.80
N PRO A 239 -10.68 -30.74 -18.11
CA PRO A 239 -9.80 -30.40 -16.98
C PRO A 239 -8.61 -29.53 -17.40
N ASP A 240 -8.22 -29.58 -18.67
CA ASP A 240 -7.16 -28.73 -19.26
C ASP A 240 -7.52 -27.24 -19.25
N ILE A 241 -8.82 -26.90 -19.26
CA ILE A 241 -9.28 -25.52 -19.16
C ILE A 241 -8.93 -24.93 -17.78
N LEU A 242 -8.96 -25.73 -16.70
CA LEU A 242 -8.75 -25.24 -15.34
C LEU A 242 -7.38 -24.58 -15.13
N ASN A 243 -6.39 -24.91 -15.96
CA ASN A 243 -5.04 -24.35 -15.92
C ASN A 243 -5.00 -22.86 -16.23
N PHE A 244 -6.07 -22.28 -16.80
CA PHE A 244 -6.10 -20.83 -17.11
C PHE A 244 -5.93 -19.96 -15.86
N VAL A 245 -6.29 -20.49 -14.68
CA VAL A 245 -6.09 -19.79 -13.41
C VAL A 245 -4.59 -19.60 -13.16
N ASP A 246 -3.76 -20.59 -13.45
CA ASP A 246 -2.32 -20.53 -13.23
C ASP A 246 -1.61 -19.84 -14.41
N ASP A 247 -2.10 -20.04 -15.64
CA ASP A 247 -1.59 -19.35 -16.83
C ASP A 247 -1.66 -17.82 -16.72
N LEU A 248 -2.58 -17.28 -15.90
CA LEU A 248 -2.84 -15.84 -15.74
C LEU A 248 -2.48 -15.35 -14.33
N GLU A 249 -1.40 -15.86 -13.73
CA GLU A 249 -1.01 -15.52 -12.35
C GLU A 249 -0.67 -14.04 -12.15
N HIS A 250 -0.10 -13.37 -13.17
CA HIS A 250 0.33 -11.97 -13.04
C HIS A 250 -0.83 -10.96 -13.09
N LEU A 251 -2.05 -11.41 -13.41
CA LEU A 251 -3.25 -10.56 -13.42
C LEU A 251 -3.49 -9.84 -12.08
N ASP A 252 -3.22 -10.48 -10.94
CA ASP A 252 -3.46 -9.88 -9.61
C ASP A 252 -2.52 -8.71 -9.29
N LYS A 253 -1.31 -8.72 -9.86
CA LYS A 253 -0.39 -7.58 -9.77
C LYS A 253 -0.76 -6.54 -10.82
N ALA A 254 -0.96 -6.97 -12.06
CA ALA A 254 -1.24 -6.08 -13.19
C ALA A 254 -2.54 -5.26 -13.00
N SER A 255 -3.58 -5.83 -12.38
CA SER A 255 -4.84 -5.12 -12.14
C SER A 255 -4.73 -3.99 -11.10
N LYS A 256 -3.61 -3.89 -10.37
CA LYS A 256 -3.37 -2.85 -9.34
C LYS A 256 -2.46 -1.73 -9.85
N VAL A 257 -1.87 -1.89 -11.03
CA VAL A 257 -0.94 -0.92 -11.63
C VAL A 257 -1.74 0.23 -12.25
N SER A 258 -1.36 1.46 -11.91
CA SER A 258 -1.87 2.65 -12.60
C SER A 258 -0.96 3.01 -13.77
N VAL A 259 -1.43 2.80 -15.00
CA VAL A 259 -0.69 3.07 -16.23
C VAL A 259 -0.44 4.57 -16.38
N GLU A 260 -1.40 5.41 -16.00
CA GLU A 260 -1.23 6.87 -16.03
C GLU A 260 -0.12 7.35 -15.07
N THR A 261 -0.08 6.78 -13.86
CA THR A 261 0.95 7.12 -12.86
C THR A 261 2.33 6.67 -13.33
N LEU A 262 2.40 5.49 -13.93
CA LEU A 262 3.62 4.92 -14.52
C LEU A 262 4.21 5.84 -15.61
N GLU A 263 3.37 6.28 -16.55
CA GLU A 263 3.77 7.18 -17.63
C GLU A 263 4.24 8.55 -17.07
N LYS A 264 3.52 9.10 -16.08
CA LYS A 264 3.91 10.36 -15.42
C LYS A 264 5.28 10.25 -14.75
N ASN A 265 5.52 9.19 -13.99
CA ASN A 265 6.78 8.96 -13.28
C ASN A 265 7.95 8.80 -14.27
N LEU A 266 7.77 8.02 -15.34
CA LEU A 266 8.78 7.83 -16.39
C LEU A 266 9.12 9.14 -17.12
N LYS A 267 8.11 9.95 -17.45
CA LYS A 267 8.29 11.28 -18.06
C LYS A 267 8.97 12.26 -17.09
N GLN A 268 8.64 12.21 -15.81
CA GLN A 268 9.30 13.03 -14.79
C GLN A 268 10.78 12.69 -14.67
N MET A 269 11.12 11.40 -14.56
CA MET A 269 12.50 10.92 -14.54
C MET A 269 13.28 11.39 -15.78
N GLY A 270 12.68 11.28 -16.97
CA GLY A 270 13.28 11.78 -18.22
C GLY A 270 13.54 13.29 -18.20
N ARG A 271 12.61 14.10 -17.66
CA ARG A 271 12.80 15.55 -17.49
C ARG A 271 13.91 15.90 -16.51
N GLN A 272 13.99 15.18 -15.38
CA GLN A 272 15.06 15.37 -14.38
C GLN A 272 16.43 15.04 -14.99
N LEU A 273 16.53 13.98 -15.80
CA LEU A 273 17.75 13.65 -16.53
C LEU A 273 18.16 14.75 -17.52
N GLN A 274 17.22 15.23 -18.34
CA GLN A 274 17.49 16.32 -19.29
C GLN A 274 17.95 17.60 -18.58
N GLN A 275 17.38 17.92 -17.42
CA GLN A 275 17.80 19.08 -16.64
C GLN A 275 19.22 18.87 -16.10
N LEU A 276 19.50 17.69 -15.53
CA LEU A 276 20.83 17.35 -15.02
C LEU A 276 21.91 17.45 -16.12
N GLU A 277 21.61 16.98 -17.33
CA GLU A 277 22.52 17.14 -18.47
C GLU A 277 22.81 18.59 -18.83
N LYS A 278 21.77 19.44 -18.86
CA LYS A 278 21.91 20.86 -19.16
C LYS A 278 22.75 21.54 -18.09
N ASP A 279 22.50 21.21 -16.82
CA ASP A 279 23.24 21.77 -15.71
C ASP A 279 24.72 21.40 -15.83
N LEU A 280 25.05 20.12 -16.08
CA LEU A 280 26.44 19.67 -16.23
C LEU A 280 27.21 20.37 -17.36
N LYS A 281 26.56 20.76 -18.45
CA LYS A 281 27.21 21.53 -19.53
C LYS A 281 27.61 22.94 -19.11
N ILE A 282 26.95 23.49 -18.08
CA ILE A 282 27.14 24.86 -17.58
C ILE A 282 27.98 24.86 -16.28
N PHE A 283 28.29 23.69 -15.71
CA PHE A 283 29.11 23.60 -14.50
C PHE A 283 30.54 24.11 -14.77
N PRO A 284 31.06 25.01 -13.93
CA PRO A 284 32.44 25.48 -14.07
C PRO A 284 33.43 24.34 -13.78
N PRO A 285 34.67 24.43 -14.29
CA PRO A 285 35.74 23.53 -13.89
C PRO A 285 35.93 23.53 -12.36
N PRO A 286 36.30 22.38 -11.76
CA PRO A 286 36.53 22.32 -10.33
C PRO A 286 37.73 23.18 -9.94
N GLU A 287 37.50 24.18 -9.08
CA GLU A 287 38.53 25.03 -8.48
C GLU A 287 39.04 24.43 -7.15
N ASP A 288 38.25 23.55 -6.54
CA ASP A 288 38.51 22.87 -5.26
C ASP A 288 38.89 21.41 -5.50
N LEU A 289 39.94 20.91 -4.84
CA LEU A 289 40.39 19.51 -4.91
C LEU A 289 39.32 18.51 -4.46
N HIS A 290 38.39 18.94 -3.63
CA HIS A 290 37.28 18.14 -3.13
C HIS A 290 36.05 18.16 -4.04
N ASP A 291 36.00 19.03 -5.06
CA ASP A 291 34.88 19.05 -6.01
C ASP A 291 34.97 17.88 -6.99
N LYS A 292 34.36 16.75 -6.58
CA LYS A 292 34.29 15.50 -7.35
C LYS A 292 32.94 15.35 -8.06
N PHE A 293 32.11 16.38 -8.10
CA PHE A 293 30.73 16.29 -8.56
C PHE A 293 30.60 15.82 -10.00
N VAL A 294 31.34 16.42 -10.93
CA VAL A 294 31.28 16.04 -12.36
C VAL A 294 31.76 14.59 -12.55
N THR A 295 32.73 14.13 -11.77
CA THR A 295 33.28 12.77 -11.86
C THR A 295 32.35 11.72 -11.24
N LYS A 296 31.63 12.06 -10.15
CA LYS A 296 30.76 11.13 -9.42
C LYS A 296 29.30 11.15 -9.85
N ILE A 297 28.88 12.14 -10.64
CA ILE A 297 27.50 12.20 -11.10
C ILE A 297 27.22 11.10 -12.15
N PHE A 298 26.08 10.44 -11.98
CA PHE A 298 25.77 9.14 -12.59
C PHE A 298 25.07 9.22 -13.97
N VAL A 299 25.15 10.35 -14.67
CA VAL A 299 24.30 10.65 -15.85
C VAL A 299 24.37 9.62 -16.96
N ILE A 300 25.55 9.09 -17.28
CA ILE A 300 25.72 8.10 -18.35
C ILE A 300 24.91 6.83 -18.01
N SER A 301 25.13 6.28 -16.81
CA SER A 301 24.41 5.09 -16.33
C SER A 301 22.90 5.34 -16.20
N ALA A 302 22.51 6.53 -15.72
CA ALA A 302 21.12 6.91 -15.52
C ALA A 302 20.34 6.95 -16.84
N LYS A 303 20.95 7.54 -17.87
CA LYS A 303 20.39 7.57 -19.22
C LYS A 303 20.19 6.17 -19.79
N GLU A 304 21.20 5.32 -19.67
CA GLU A 304 21.12 3.96 -20.18
C GLU A 304 19.97 3.18 -19.51
N GLN A 305 19.83 3.33 -18.19
CA GLN A 305 18.72 2.71 -17.44
C GLN A 305 17.36 3.31 -17.82
N HIS A 306 17.26 4.64 -17.94
CA HIS A 306 16.02 5.31 -18.36
C HIS A 306 15.61 4.93 -19.79
N GLU A 307 16.56 4.81 -20.72
CA GLU A 307 16.31 4.38 -22.10
C GLU A 307 15.82 2.93 -22.13
N LYS A 308 16.46 2.03 -21.36
CA LYS A 308 15.99 0.65 -21.20
C LYS A 308 14.57 0.61 -20.64
N LEU A 309 14.29 1.38 -19.60
CA LEU A 309 12.97 1.45 -18.96
C LEU A 309 11.90 2.01 -19.91
N SER A 310 12.26 3.03 -20.70
CA SER A 310 11.39 3.62 -21.71
C SER A 310 11.06 2.63 -22.82
N LYS A 311 12.05 1.87 -23.32
CA LYS A 311 11.81 0.79 -24.29
C LYS A 311 10.91 -0.32 -23.73
N LEU A 312 11.06 -0.68 -22.46
CA LEU A 312 10.18 -1.63 -21.79
C LEU A 312 8.73 -1.10 -21.72
N HIS A 313 8.55 0.17 -21.36
CA HIS A 313 7.23 0.81 -21.36
C HIS A 313 6.60 0.84 -22.76
N GLU A 314 7.34 1.22 -23.79
CA GLU A 314 6.84 1.20 -25.18
C GLU A 314 6.43 -0.21 -25.64
N ASN A 315 7.15 -1.24 -25.21
CA ASN A 315 6.82 -2.63 -25.52
C ASN A 315 5.58 -3.10 -24.76
N MET A 316 5.45 -2.75 -23.48
CA MET A 316 4.21 -2.93 -22.71
C MET A 316 3.05 -2.24 -23.43
N ASP A 317 3.28 -1.03 -23.96
CA ASP A 317 2.26 -0.28 -24.67
C ASP A 317 1.75 -1.01 -25.93
N LYS A 318 2.68 -1.52 -26.73
CA LYS A 318 2.35 -2.32 -27.92
C LYS A 318 1.62 -3.61 -27.55
N SER A 319 2.01 -4.25 -26.44
CA SER A 319 1.35 -5.45 -25.94
C SER A 319 -0.10 -5.17 -25.55
N TYR A 320 -0.39 -4.07 -24.85
CA TYR A 320 -1.78 -3.71 -24.53
C TYR A 320 -2.60 -3.45 -25.80
N GLN A 321 -2.05 -2.73 -26.78
CA GLN A 321 -2.78 -2.44 -28.04
C GLN A 321 -3.11 -3.74 -28.77
N SER A 322 -2.15 -4.68 -28.76
CA SER A 322 -2.32 -5.97 -29.40
C SER A 322 -3.41 -6.82 -28.75
N ILE A 323 -3.50 -6.86 -27.41
CA ILE A 323 -4.56 -7.63 -26.73
C ILE A 323 -5.94 -6.98 -26.91
N MET A 324 -6.02 -5.64 -26.88
CA MET A 324 -7.28 -4.93 -27.07
C MET A 324 -7.85 -5.19 -28.47
N GLN A 325 -6.99 -5.16 -29.49
CA GLN A 325 -7.37 -5.53 -30.85
C GLN A 325 -7.75 -7.02 -30.96
N TYR A 326 -6.98 -7.91 -30.32
CA TYR A 326 -7.22 -9.35 -30.37
C TYR A 326 -8.59 -9.74 -29.81
N TYR A 327 -9.03 -9.11 -28.71
CA TYR A 327 -10.36 -9.34 -28.11
C TYR A 327 -11.44 -8.36 -28.59
N ALA A 328 -11.17 -7.57 -29.63
CA ALA A 328 -12.07 -6.57 -30.20
C ALA A 328 -12.64 -5.57 -29.17
N ILE A 329 -11.79 -5.09 -28.26
CA ILE A 329 -12.13 -4.10 -27.22
C ILE A 329 -11.84 -2.69 -27.73
N ASP A 330 -12.81 -1.79 -27.57
CA ASP A 330 -12.67 -0.37 -27.90
C ASP A 330 -11.91 0.37 -26.80
N MET A 331 -10.67 0.75 -27.10
CA MET A 331 -9.77 1.49 -26.21
C MET A 331 -10.30 2.87 -25.79
N LYS A 332 -11.32 3.41 -26.47
CA LYS A 332 -11.97 4.66 -26.06
C LYS A 332 -13.01 4.46 -24.96
N LYS A 333 -13.48 3.23 -24.77
CA LYS A 333 -14.57 2.90 -23.83
C LYS A 333 -14.09 2.17 -22.59
N VAL A 334 -13.02 1.39 -22.71
CA VAL A 334 -12.50 0.55 -21.63
C VAL A 334 -11.03 0.87 -21.47
N SER A 335 -10.64 1.26 -20.26
CA SER A 335 -9.23 1.46 -19.93
C SER A 335 -8.53 0.10 -19.76
N VAL A 336 -7.19 0.10 -19.88
CA VAL A 336 -6.39 -1.13 -19.66
C VAL A 336 -6.57 -1.64 -18.23
N GLU A 337 -6.63 -0.72 -17.27
CA GLU A 337 -6.80 -1.00 -15.84
C GLU A 337 -8.16 -1.69 -15.59
N ASP A 338 -9.24 -1.15 -16.16
CA ASP A 338 -10.59 -1.74 -16.04
C ASP A 338 -10.62 -3.15 -16.66
N PHE A 339 -10.01 -3.32 -17.83
CA PHE A 339 -9.95 -4.60 -18.51
C PHE A 339 -9.23 -5.67 -17.68
N LEU A 340 -8.04 -5.36 -17.18
CA LEU A 340 -7.25 -6.28 -16.35
C LEU A 340 -7.96 -6.57 -15.02
N THR A 341 -8.62 -5.55 -14.44
CA THR A 341 -9.40 -5.68 -13.21
C THR A 341 -10.61 -6.60 -13.40
N ASP A 342 -11.39 -6.41 -14.46
CA ASP A 342 -12.53 -7.28 -14.79
C ASP A 342 -12.09 -8.73 -14.99
N LEU A 343 -10.97 -8.95 -15.68
CA LEU A 343 -10.46 -10.29 -15.92
C LEU A 343 -9.95 -10.95 -14.62
N ASN A 344 -9.25 -10.20 -13.77
CA ASN A 344 -8.83 -10.68 -12.45
C ASN A 344 -10.02 -10.98 -11.53
N ASN A 345 -11.07 -10.16 -11.58
CA ASN A 345 -12.33 -10.39 -10.87
C ASN A 345 -12.98 -11.71 -11.32
N PHE A 346 -13.06 -11.93 -12.63
CA PHE A 346 -13.58 -13.20 -13.17
C PHE A 346 -12.73 -14.40 -12.73
N ARG A 347 -11.40 -14.32 -12.83
CA ARG A 347 -10.49 -15.38 -12.37
C ARG A 347 -10.73 -15.71 -10.89
N THR A 348 -10.86 -14.69 -10.05
CA THR A 348 -11.15 -14.84 -8.61
C THR A 348 -12.51 -15.47 -8.37
N MET A 349 -13.53 -15.03 -9.09
CA MET A 349 -14.88 -15.61 -9.02
C MET A 349 -14.90 -17.08 -9.47
N PHE A 350 -14.14 -17.44 -10.50
CA PHE A 350 -14.02 -18.82 -10.97
C PHE A 350 -13.37 -19.72 -9.91
N MET A 351 -12.26 -19.28 -9.29
CA MET A 351 -11.62 -20.01 -8.18
C MET A 351 -12.57 -20.18 -6.99
N GLN A 352 -13.34 -19.14 -6.67
CA GLN A 352 -14.32 -19.19 -5.59
C GLN A 352 -15.45 -20.19 -5.90
N ALA A 353 -16.00 -20.16 -7.12
CA ALA A 353 -17.03 -21.10 -7.56
C ALA A 353 -16.53 -22.56 -7.56
N LYS A 354 -15.26 -22.80 -7.92
CA LYS A 354 -14.61 -24.12 -7.78
C LYS A 354 -14.59 -24.62 -6.34
N LYS A 355 -14.20 -23.75 -5.41
CA LYS A 355 -14.21 -24.07 -3.96
C LYS A 355 -15.61 -24.32 -3.43
N GLU A 356 -16.60 -23.56 -3.89
CA GLU A 356 -18.01 -23.72 -3.53
C GLU A 356 -18.59 -25.04 -4.07
N ASN A 357 -18.30 -25.40 -5.33
CA ASN A 357 -18.67 -26.69 -5.92
C ASN A 357 -18.07 -27.87 -5.15
N PHE A 358 -16.79 -27.78 -4.78
CA PHE A 358 -16.14 -28.83 -3.98
C PHE A 358 -16.86 -29.04 -2.63
N LYS A 359 -17.12 -27.95 -1.90
CA LYS A 359 -17.85 -28.01 -0.62
C LYS A 359 -19.27 -28.56 -0.78
N LYS A 360 -19.96 -28.17 -1.85
CA LYS A 360 -21.31 -28.66 -2.16
C LYS A 360 -21.30 -30.17 -2.41
N ARG A 361 -20.37 -30.67 -3.22
CA ARG A 361 -20.20 -32.12 -3.48
C ARG A 361 -19.90 -32.90 -2.20
N GLU A 362 -19.01 -32.38 -1.35
CA GLU A 362 -18.68 -33.01 -0.05
C GLU A 362 -19.91 -33.06 0.88
N ALA A 363 -20.69 -31.98 0.95
CA ALA A 363 -21.92 -31.93 1.75
C ALA A 363 -22.99 -32.90 1.24
N GLU A 364 -23.19 -32.98 -0.08
CA GLU A 364 -24.13 -33.90 -0.70
C GLU A 364 -23.73 -35.36 -0.47
N GLU A 365 -22.44 -35.69 -0.55
CA GLU A 365 -21.97 -37.04 -0.27
C GLU A 365 -22.16 -37.42 1.20
N LYS A 366 -21.88 -36.48 2.12
CA LYS A 366 -22.12 -36.66 3.55
C LYS A 366 -23.62 -36.86 3.85
N GLU A 367 -24.49 -36.09 3.21
CA GLU A 367 -25.93 -36.23 3.36
C GLU A 367 -26.43 -37.57 2.80
N LYS A 368 -25.98 -37.98 1.62
CA LYS A 368 -26.30 -39.29 1.03
C LYS A 368 -25.90 -40.43 1.97
N ARG A 369 -24.67 -40.40 2.51
CA ARG A 369 -24.20 -41.39 3.49
C ARG A 369 -25.05 -41.39 4.76
N ALA A 370 -25.46 -40.22 5.26
CA ALA A 370 -26.32 -40.11 6.42
C ALA A 370 -27.75 -40.64 6.16
N ARG A 371 -28.32 -40.41 4.98
CA ARG A 371 -29.64 -40.96 4.59
C ARG A 371 -29.60 -42.48 4.51
N ILE A 372 -28.60 -43.05 3.81
CA ILE A 372 -28.41 -44.50 3.73
C ILE A 372 -28.23 -45.13 5.11
N ALA A 373 -27.46 -44.48 6.00
CA ALA A 373 -27.27 -44.97 7.37
C ALA A 373 -28.58 -44.92 8.20
N LYS A 374 -29.40 -43.88 8.03
CA LYS A 374 -30.71 -43.78 8.70
C LYS A 374 -31.68 -44.84 8.20
N GLU A 375 -31.79 -45.04 6.89
CA GLU A 375 -32.66 -46.06 6.27
C GLU A 375 -32.26 -47.47 6.72
N LEU A 376 -30.95 -47.77 6.76
CA LEU A 376 -30.45 -49.06 7.25
C LEU A 376 -30.76 -49.26 8.74
N ALA A 377 -30.56 -48.24 9.57
CA ALA A 377 -30.88 -48.29 11.00
C ALA A 377 -32.38 -48.45 11.26
N GLU A 378 -33.24 -47.83 10.44
CA GLU A 378 -34.69 -47.96 10.53
C GLU A 378 -35.14 -49.36 10.10
N LYS A 379 -34.59 -49.90 9.00
CA LYS A 379 -34.85 -51.28 8.57
C LYS A 379 -34.44 -52.30 9.63
N GLU A 380 -33.26 -52.14 10.23
CA GLU A 380 -32.79 -53.01 11.31
C GLU A 380 -33.70 -52.92 12.55
N ARG A 381 -34.17 -51.71 12.90
CA ARG A 381 -35.13 -51.51 13.99
C ARG A 381 -36.47 -52.20 13.71
N LEU A 382 -36.99 -52.10 12.49
CA LEU A 382 -38.25 -52.72 12.09
C LEU A 382 -38.15 -54.25 12.08
N GLU A 383 -37.04 -54.80 11.57
CA GLU A 383 -36.76 -56.25 11.60
C GLU A 383 -36.69 -56.79 13.03
N ARG A 384 -36.04 -56.05 13.95
CA ARG A 384 -36.01 -56.40 15.39
C ARG A 384 -37.40 -56.36 16.01
N GLN A 385 -38.23 -55.37 15.69
CA GLN A 385 -39.61 -55.27 16.17
C GLN A 385 -40.48 -56.41 15.63
N GLN A 386 -40.40 -56.73 14.34
CA GLN A 386 -41.12 -57.86 13.75
C GLN A 386 -40.69 -59.20 14.34
N LYS A 387 -39.38 -59.41 14.55
CA LYS A 387 -38.86 -60.61 15.21
C LYS A 387 -39.38 -60.73 16.64
N LYS A 388 -39.44 -59.62 17.39
CA LYS A 388 -40.04 -59.58 18.72
C LYS A 388 -41.54 -59.87 18.69
N LYS A 389 -42.28 -59.32 17.72
CA LYS A 389 -43.73 -59.56 17.56
C LYS A 389 -44.04 -61.02 17.20
N ARG A 390 -43.30 -61.62 16.27
CA ARG A 390 -43.40 -63.06 15.95
C ARG A 390 -43.15 -63.95 17.17
N LEU A 391 -42.14 -63.62 17.98
CA LEU A 391 -41.86 -64.33 19.24
C LEU A 391 -42.97 -64.14 20.31
N LEU A 392 -43.83 -63.12 20.19
CA LEU A 392 -44.96 -62.89 21.08
C LEU A 392 -46.26 -63.54 20.55
N GLU A 393 -46.51 -63.48 19.24
CA GLU A 393 -47.69 -64.11 18.60
C GLU A 393 -47.61 -65.65 18.64
N MET A 394 -46.41 -66.22 18.50
CA MET A 394 -46.18 -67.67 18.68
C MET A 394 -46.42 -68.15 20.12
N LYS A 395 -46.68 -67.23 21.08
CA LYS A 395 -47.02 -67.52 22.49
C LYS A 395 -48.51 -67.47 22.79
N THR A 396 -49.35 -66.95 21.88
CA THR A 396 -50.80 -66.77 22.13
C THR A 396 -51.69 -67.89 21.60
N GLU A 397 -51.16 -68.82 20.80
CA GLU A 397 -51.94 -69.91 20.17
C GLU A 397 -51.78 -71.30 20.82
N GLY A 398 -51.15 -71.42 22.00
CA GLY A 398 -51.03 -72.70 22.70
C GLY A 398 -50.97 -72.55 24.22
N ASP A 399 -51.92 -73.20 24.90
CA ASP A 399 -52.13 -73.43 26.34
C ASP A 399 -51.19 -72.76 27.37
N GLU A 400 -51.83 -72.12 28.36
CA GLU A 400 -51.27 -71.29 29.43
C GLU A 400 -50.27 -71.98 30.39
N THR A 401 -49.85 -73.22 30.15
CA THR A 401 -48.95 -73.98 31.05
C THR A 401 -47.48 -74.05 30.62
N GLY A 402 -47.09 -73.59 29.42
CA GLY A 402 -45.69 -73.68 28.91
C GLY A 402 -44.91 -72.36 28.81
N VAL A 403 -45.53 -71.23 29.16
CA VAL A 403 -45.00 -69.89 28.86
C VAL A 403 -43.76 -69.55 29.71
N MET A 404 -43.70 -70.01 30.97
CA MET A 404 -42.58 -69.77 31.89
C MET A 404 -41.34 -70.59 31.50
N ASP A 405 -41.50 -71.86 31.14
CA ASP A 405 -40.40 -72.75 30.78
C ASP A 405 -39.76 -72.34 29.45
N SER A 406 -40.55 -71.95 28.45
CA SER A 406 -40.03 -71.37 27.21
C SER A 406 -39.28 -70.05 27.41
N LEU A 407 -39.66 -69.23 28.41
CA LEU A 407 -38.93 -68.00 28.76
C LEU A 407 -37.61 -68.31 29.46
N LEU A 408 -37.60 -69.26 30.38
CA LEU A 408 -36.39 -69.71 31.07
C LEU A 408 -35.42 -70.37 30.07
N GLU A 409 -35.91 -71.18 29.14
CA GLU A 409 -35.09 -71.80 28.10
C GLU A 409 -34.52 -70.77 27.10
N ALA A 410 -35.27 -69.74 26.72
CA ALA A 410 -34.77 -68.66 25.87
C ALA A 410 -33.73 -67.76 26.57
N LEU A 411 -33.88 -67.56 27.90
CA LEU A 411 -32.90 -66.85 28.73
C LEU A 411 -31.65 -67.70 28.99
N GLN A 412 -31.81 -69.01 29.20
CA GLN A 412 -30.74 -69.98 29.50
C GLN A 412 -29.93 -70.37 28.25
N SER A 413 -30.58 -70.53 27.09
CA SER A 413 -29.92 -70.73 25.78
C SER A 413 -29.26 -69.46 25.23
N GLY A 414 -29.50 -68.30 25.87
CA GLY A 414 -29.01 -66.99 25.43
C GLY A 414 -29.70 -66.46 24.17
N ALA A 415 -30.72 -67.15 23.64
CA ALA A 415 -31.50 -66.72 22.47
C ALA A 415 -32.20 -65.37 22.70
N ALA A 416 -32.58 -65.06 23.94
CA ALA A 416 -33.23 -63.81 24.34
C ALA A 416 -32.31 -62.57 24.28
N PHE A 417 -30.98 -62.73 24.28
CA PHE A 417 -30.01 -61.60 24.37
C PHE A 417 -29.04 -61.51 23.19
N ARG A 418 -29.24 -62.29 22.12
CA ARG A 418 -28.28 -62.43 21.01
C ARG A 418 -27.92 -61.12 20.28
N ASP A 419 -28.78 -60.09 20.31
CA ASP A 419 -28.57 -58.88 19.52
C ASP A 419 -27.65 -57.82 20.17
N ARG A 420 -27.31 -57.93 21.46
CA ARG A 420 -26.45 -56.92 22.14
C ARG A 420 -24.95 -57.14 21.96
N ARG A 421 -24.51 -58.31 21.44
CA ARG A 421 -23.07 -58.69 21.32
C ARG A 421 -22.42 -58.46 19.96
N LYS A 422 -23.16 -58.13 18.89
CA LYS A 422 -22.52 -57.69 17.63
C LYS A 422 -22.11 -56.21 17.74
N ARG A 423 -21.01 -55.97 18.46
CA ARG A 423 -20.22 -54.74 18.28
C ARG A 423 -19.70 -54.73 16.84
N THR A 424 -19.96 -53.64 16.15
CA THR A 424 -19.40 -53.30 14.83
C THR A 424 -17.87 -53.46 14.83
N PRO A 425 -17.26 -54.05 13.79
CA PRO A 425 -15.82 -53.95 13.62
C PRO A 425 -15.47 -52.48 13.34
N LYS A 426 -14.53 -51.90 14.10
CA LYS A 426 -13.90 -50.61 13.74
C LYS A 426 -13.30 -50.74 12.32
N PRO A 427 -13.50 -49.75 11.42
CA PRO A 427 -12.77 -49.72 10.16
C PRO A 427 -11.27 -49.61 10.48
N LYS A 428 -10.45 -50.49 9.90
CA LYS A 428 -9.00 -50.34 9.88
C LYS A 428 -8.68 -49.15 8.98
N ASP A 429 -8.07 -48.11 9.55
CA ASP A 429 -7.41 -47.05 8.80
C ASP A 429 -6.36 -47.66 7.87
N ILE A 430 -6.56 -47.50 6.56
CA ILE A 430 -5.46 -47.58 5.59
C ILE A 430 -4.73 -46.24 5.69
N ARG A 431 -3.73 -46.16 6.57
CA ARG A 431 -2.64 -45.20 6.45
C ARG A 431 -1.41 -45.96 5.97
N GLN A 432 -1.08 -45.76 4.70
CA GLN A 432 0.27 -45.92 4.21
C GLN A 432 1.17 -44.95 5.00
N SER A 433 2.19 -45.47 5.68
CA SER A 433 3.40 -44.70 5.96
C SER A 433 4.60 -45.63 5.94
N LEU A 434 5.48 -45.35 4.98
CA LEU A 434 6.87 -45.77 4.93
C LEU A 434 7.51 -45.68 6.32
N SER A 435 8.21 -46.73 6.73
CA SER A 435 9.08 -46.70 7.91
C SER A 435 10.49 -46.25 7.51
N PRO A 436 11.26 -45.66 8.43
CA PRO A 436 12.57 -46.25 8.72
C PRO A 436 12.72 -46.64 10.20
N MET A 437 13.49 -47.71 10.38
CA MET A 437 13.67 -48.45 11.63
C MET A 437 14.41 -47.69 12.73
N SER A 438 14.02 -48.00 13.97
CA SER A 438 14.71 -47.71 15.22
C SER A 438 15.86 -48.70 15.46
N GLN A 439 17.02 -48.19 15.90
CA GLN A 439 17.98 -48.95 16.69
C GLN A 439 18.37 -48.13 17.93
N ARG A 440 18.20 -48.72 19.12
CA ARG A 440 18.93 -48.37 20.34
C ARG A 440 19.69 -49.61 20.84
N PRO A 441 20.84 -49.45 21.49
CA PRO A 441 21.88 -50.48 21.54
C PRO A 441 21.78 -51.37 22.78
N VAL A 442 22.21 -52.62 22.60
CA VAL A 442 22.35 -53.65 23.65
C VAL A 442 23.75 -53.54 24.30
N LEU A 443 23.78 -53.61 25.63
CA LEU A 443 24.96 -53.69 26.49
C LEU A 443 25.84 -54.90 26.13
N LYS A 444 27.15 -54.67 25.94
CA LYS A 444 28.17 -55.72 25.80
C LYS A 444 28.87 -55.97 27.14
N VAL A 445 29.01 -57.24 27.49
CA VAL A 445 30.09 -57.74 28.37
C VAL A 445 30.83 -58.79 27.56
N CYS A 446 32.15 -58.64 27.40
CA CYS A 446 33.10 -59.74 27.21
C CYS A 446 34.50 -59.24 27.57
N ASN A 447 35.18 -60.01 28.42
CA ASN A 447 36.56 -59.78 28.83
C ASN A 447 37.47 -60.84 28.16
N HIS A 448 38.74 -60.46 28.01
CA HIS A 448 39.95 -61.25 27.72
C HIS A 448 40.32 -61.63 26.27
N GLY A 449 41.53 -61.17 25.89
CA GLY A 449 42.54 -62.06 25.29
C GLY A 449 43.41 -61.52 24.16
N ASN A 450 44.52 -60.85 24.51
CA ASN A 450 45.85 -60.83 23.85
C ASN A 450 46.06 -60.41 22.37
N LYS A 451 46.65 -59.21 22.21
CA LYS A 451 47.99 -58.87 21.63
C LYS A 451 48.41 -59.35 20.20
N PRO A 452 49.42 -58.73 19.53
CA PRO A 452 49.91 -57.35 19.63
C PRO A 452 50.44 -56.68 18.31
N TYR A 453 50.85 -55.41 18.46
CA TYR A 453 51.88 -54.61 17.74
C TYR A 453 51.94 -54.60 16.20
N SER A 454 51.64 -53.46 15.59
CA SER A 454 52.65 -52.45 15.18
C SER A 454 52.00 -51.11 14.88
#